data_AF-A0A3A0BXP3-F1
#
_entry.id   AF-A0A3A0BXP3-F1
#
_cell.length_a   1.000
_cell.length_b   1.000
_cell.length_c   1.000
_cell.angle_alpha   90.00
_cell.angle_beta   90.00
_cell.angle_gamma   90.00
#
_symmetry.space_group_name_H-M   'P 1'
#
loop_
_entity.id
_entity.type
_entity.pdbx_description
1 polymer ?
#
loop_
_entity_poly.entity_id
_entity_poly.type
_entity_poly.pdbx_seq_one_letter_code
_entity_poly.pdbx_strand_id
1 'polypeptide(L)'
;MQIGPKQDVKNLQLGIGPVAGFLIRITPTCREMTRLLSEGMDRSLPLMTRVKIRLHFLICKWCERYKHQLLVVRNAIRRHPEKLEGNDSSMSADLSSVTKERLKEALRQRR
;
A
#
# COMPACT_ATOMS: atom_id res chain seq x y z
N MET A 1 -9.57 -11.05 -0.46
CA MET A 1 -9.55 -9.71 0.15
C MET A 1 -10.62 -8.85 -0.53
N GLN A 2 -11.85 -8.91 -0.03
CA GLN A 2 -13.02 -8.30 -0.66
C GLN A 2 -13.22 -6.87 -0.13
N ILE A 3 -12.80 -5.87 -0.91
CA ILE A 3 -12.96 -4.46 -0.55
C ILE A 3 -14.36 -3.99 -0.98
N GLY A 4 -15.30 -4.05 -0.03
CA GLY A 4 -16.38 -3.10 0.26
C GLY A 4 -17.41 -2.77 -0.84
N PRO A 5 -18.67 -2.49 -0.45
CA PRO A 5 -19.80 -2.31 -1.37
C PRO A 5 -19.56 -1.20 -2.40
N LYS A 6 -20.18 -1.35 -3.59
CA LYS A 6 -20.14 -0.39 -4.71
C LYS A 6 -20.39 1.02 -4.19
N GLN A 7 -19.36 1.86 -4.21
CA GLN A 7 -19.48 3.28 -3.87
C GLN A 7 -20.15 3.97 -5.05
N ASP A 8 -21.49 3.96 -5.07
CA ASP A 8 -22.30 4.72 -6.01
C ASP A 8 -22.33 6.19 -5.56
N VAL A 9 -21.20 6.87 -5.73
CA VAL A 9 -21.01 8.29 -5.39
C VAL A 9 -21.71 9.23 -6.38
N LYS A 10 -22.51 8.68 -7.32
CA LYS A 10 -23.25 9.46 -8.33
C LYS A 10 -24.33 10.36 -7.72
N ASN A 11 -24.72 10.13 -6.46
CA ASN A 11 -25.74 10.89 -5.75
C ASN A 11 -25.21 11.72 -4.57
N LEU A 12 -23.91 12.08 -4.54
CA LEU A 12 -23.45 13.10 -3.61
C LEU A 12 -23.75 14.50 -4.18
N GLN A 13 -25.04 14.89 -4.14
CA GLN A 13 -25.50 16.28 -4.27
C GLN A 13 -25.05 17.07 -3.04
N LEU A 14 -23.73 17.22 -2.90
CA LEU A 14 -23.17 18.25 -2.04
C LEU A 14 -23.20 19.53 -2.88
N GLY A 15 -23.67 20.65 -2.31
CA GLY A 15 -23.79 21.96 -2.96
C GLY A 15 -22.44 22.51 -3.43
N ILE A 16 -21.90 21.89 -4.48
CA ILE A 16 -20.58 22.12 -5.04
C ILE A 16 -20.82 23.00 -6.27
N GLY A 17 -20.21 24.19 -6.28
CA GLY A 17 -20.31 25.13 -7.40
C GLY A 17 -19.99 24.48 -8.76
N PRO A 18 -20.42 25.10 -9.87
CA PRO A 18 -20.45 24.47 -11.21
C PRO A 18 -19.09 23.89 -11.64
N VAL A 19 -18.00 24.49 -11.19
CA VAL A 19 -16.63 24.05 -11.48
C VAL A 19 -16.30 22.70 -10.82
N ALA A 20 -16.61 22.50 -9.55
CA ALA A 20 -16.22 21.29 -8.85
C ALA A 20 -17.16 20.10 -9.14
N GLY A 21 -18.43 20.36 -9.52
CA GLY A 21 -19.31 19.34 -10.11
C GLY A 21 -18.80 18.84 -11.46
N PHE A 22 -18.28 19.75 -12.31
CA PHE A 22 -17.63 19.37 -13.56
C PHE A 22 -16.38 18.52 -13.33
N LEU A 23 -15.53 18.89 -12.36
CA LEU A 23 -14.33 18.12 -12.00
C LEU A 23 -14.65 16.68 -11.59
N ILE A 24 -15.67 16.47 -10.75
CA ILE A 24 -16.09 15.13 -10.34
C ILE A 24 -16.49 14.28 -11.55
N ARG A 25 -17.16 14.86 -12.55
CA ARG A 25 -17.62 14.15 -13.74
C ARG A 25 -16.49 13.75 -14.70
N ILE A 26 -15.42 14.53 -14.77
CA ILE A 26 -14.29 14.26 -15.68
C ILE A 26 -13.17 13.41 -15.03
N THR A 27 -13.13 13.36 -13.70
CA THR A 27 -12.15 12.55 -12.95
C THR A 27 -12.64 11.11 -12.75
N PRO A 28 -11.73 10.12 -12.69
CA PRO A 28 -12.09 8.75 -12.36
C PRO A 28 -12.67 8.66 -10.95
N THR A 29 -13.47 7.62 -10.71
CA THR A 29 -13.99 7.35 -9.36
C THR A 29 -12.86 6.96 -8.39
N CYS A 30 -13.06 7.10 -7.08
CA CYS A 30 -12.06 6.66 -6.09
C CYS A 30 -11.64 5.18 -6.27
N ARG A 31 -12.56 4.32 -6.72
CA ARG A 31 -12.28 2.89 -7.00
C ARG A 31 -11.43 2.69 -8.25
N GLU A 32 -11.69 3.45 -9.32
CA GLU A 32 -10.79 3.46 -10.47
C GLU A 32 -9.44 4.06 -10.11
N MET A 33 -9.43 5.06 -9.24
CA MET A 33 -8.21 5.72 -8.81
C MET A 33 -7.25 4.75 -8.11
N THR A 34 -7.75 3.90 -7.21
CA THR A 34 -6.91 2.87 -6.57
C THR A 34 -6.38 1.85 -7.58
N ARG A 35 -7.20 1.44 -8.56
CA ARG A 35 -6.76 0.56 -9.66
C ARG A 35 -5.67 1.21 -10.51
N LEU A 36 -5.88 2.45 -10.96
CA LEU A 36 -4.91 3.21 -11.75
C LEU A 36 -3.60 3.47 -10.99
N LEU A 37 -3.68 3.73 -9.68
CA LEU A 37 -2.51 3.88 -8.84
C LEU A 37 -1.72 2.58 -8.71
N SER A 38 -2.40 1.45 -8.49
CA SER A 38 -1.76 0.13 -8.46
C SER A 38 -1.09 -0.18 -9.79
N GLU A 39 -1.83 -0.01 -10.86
CA GLU A 39 -1.35 -0.25 -12.21
C GLU A 39 -0.16 0.65 -12.55
N GLY A 40 -0.13 1.88 -12.04
CA GLY A 40 0.99 2.80 -12.21
C GLY A 40 2.25 2.51 -11.46
N MET A 41 2.18 1.58 -10.51
CA MET A 41 3.37 1.03 -9.90
C MET A 41 4.03 -0.02 -10.82
N ASP A 42 3.23 -0.71 -11.64
CA ASP A 42 3.72 -1.82 -12.46
C ASP A 42 4.03 -1.38 -13.89
N ARG A 43 3.22 -0.48 -14.47
CA ARG A 43 3.38 0.04 -15.83
C ARG A 43 3.41 1.56 -15.89
N SER A 44 4.03 2.10 -16.93
CA SER A 44 3.99 3.54 -17.20
C SER A 44 2.59 3.96 -17.67
N LEU A 45 1.91 4.83 -16.92
CA LEU A 45 0.62 5.38 -17.36
C LEU A 45 0.77 6.41 -18.48
N PRO A 46 -0.24 6.48 -19.37
CA PRO A 46 -0.40 7.59 -20.31
C PRO A 46 -0.40 8.95 -19.60
N LEU A 47 0.18 9.97 -20.23
CA LEU A 47 0.27 11.33 -19.68
C LEU A 47 -1.11 11.91 -19.34
N MET A 48 -2.13 11.64 -20.16
CA MET A 48 -3.51 12.08 -19.91
C MET A 48 -4.08 11.51 -18.61
N THR A 49 -3.74 10.26 -18.26
CA THR A 49 -4.21 9.65 -17.02
C THR A 49 -3.52 10.30 -15.81
N ARG A 50 -2.26 10.72 -15.93
CA ARG A 50 -1.57 11.48 -14.87
C ARG A 50 -2.25 12.82 -14.56
N VAL A 51 -2.78 13.49 -15.59
CA VAL A 51 -3.54 14.74 -15.40
C VAL A 51 -4.84 14.46 -14.65
N LYS A 52 -5.61 13.44 -15.07
CA LYS A 52 -6.85 13.03 -14.37
C LYS A 52 -6.62 12.67 -12.90
N ILE A 53 -5.51 11.98 -12.62
CA ILE A 53 -5.06 11.63 -11.26
C ILE A 53 -4.83 12.89 -10.42
N ARG A 54 -4.12 13.89 -10.96
CA ARG A 54 -3.87 15.16 -10.25
C ARG A 54 -5.17 15.91 -9.96
N LEU A 55 -6.07 15.97 -10.93
CA LEU A 55 -7.39 16.61 -10.73
C LEU A 55 -8.20 15.91 -9.63
N HIS A 56 -8.16 14.58 -9.57
CA HIS A 56 -8.85 13.82 -8.52
C HIS A 56 -8.28 14.10 -7.12
N PHE A 57 -6.97 14.32 -6.98
CA PHE A 57 -6.38 14.67 -5.69
C PHE A 57 -6.84 16.04 -5.16
N LEU A 58 -7.13 17.00 -6.05
CA LEU A 58 -7.66 18.32 -5.65
C LEU A 58 -9.03 18.22 -4.96
N ILE A 59 -9.85 17.24 -5.36
CA ILE A 59 -11.18 17.01 -4.78
C ILE A 59 -11.19 15.92 -3.70
N CYS A 60 -10.19 15.04 -3.68
CA CYS A 60 -10.15 13.86 -2.81
C CYS A 60 -8.76 13.64 -2.20
N LYS A 61 -8.56 14.19 -0.99
CA LYS A 61 -7.32 14.03 -0.20
C LYS A 61 -7.05 12.58 0.24
N TRP A 62 -8.09 11.75 0.35
CA TRP A 62 -7.94 10.34 0.72
C TRP A 62 -7.16 9.53 -0.32
N CYS A 63 -7.46 9.75 -1.59
CA CYS A 63 -6.74 9.08 -2.68
C CYS A 63 -5.28 9.53 -2.75
N GLU A 64 -4.99 10.79 -2.42
CA GLU A 64 -3.61 11.28 -2.31
C GLU A 64 -2.86 10.55 -1.20
N ARG A 65 -3.44 10.47 0.00
CA ARG A 65 -2.84 9.73 1.13
C ARG A 65 -2.60 8.26 0.80
N TYR A 66 -3.53 7.61 0.11
CA TYR A 66 -3.37 6.23 -0.33
C TYR A 66 -2.17 6.05 -1.27
N LYS A 67 -1.98 6.97 -2.23
CA LYS A 67 -0.78 6.97 -3.10
C LYS A 67 0.51 7.04 -2.28
N HIS A 68 0.57 7.89 -1.25
CA HIS A 68 1.74 7.96 -0.38
C HIS A 68 2.02 6.64 0.34
N GLN A 69 0.98 5.98 0.87
CA GLN A 69 1.14 4.66 1.51
C GLN A 69 1.70 3.62 0.53
N LEU A 70 1.17 3.55 -0.69
CA LEU A 70 1.67 2.66 -1.73
C LEU A 70 3.15 2.89 -2.05
N LEU A 71 3.58 4.16 -2.15
CA LEU A 71 4.98 4.51 -2.38
C LEU A 71 5.89 4.09 -1.22
N VAL A 72 5.43 4.23 0.02
CA VAL A 72 6.19 3.78 1.20
C VAL A 72 6.39 2.27 1.15
N VAL A 73 5.33 1.50 0.90
CA VAL A 73 5.41 0.04 0.76
C VAL A 73 6.38 -0.35 -0.35
N ARG A 74 6.27 0.27 -1.53
CA ARG A 74 7.15 0.00 -2.67
C ARG A 74 8.62 0.33 -2.36
N ASN A 75 8.87 1.45 -1.68
CA ASN A 75 10.22 1.85 -1.31
C ASN A 75 10.80 0.91 -0.25
N ALA A 76 9.99 0.45 0.72
CA ALA A 76 10.42 -0.52 1.72
C ALA A 76 10.84 -1.84 1.06
N ILE A 77 10.05 -2.35 0.10
CA ILE A 77 10.37 -3.54 -0.68
C ILE A 77 11.67 -3.35 -1.47
N ARG A 78 11.82 -2.21 -2.17
CA ARG A 78 13.02 -1.90 -2.96
C ARG A 78 14.30 -1.72 -2.14
N ARG A 79 14.19 -1.31 -0.87
CA ARG A 79 15.35 -1.10 0.02
C ARG A 79 15.85 -2.39 0.66
N HIS A 80 15.05 -3.45 0.66
CA HIS A 80 15.41 -4.74 1.26
C HIS A 80 15.15 -5.91 0.29
N PRO A 81 15.80 -5.94 -0.89
CA PRO A 81 15.68 -7.07 -1.80
C PRO A 81 16.21 -8.36 -1.14
N GLU A 82 17.26 -8.26 -0.31
CA GLU A 82 17.88 -9.39 0.39
C GLU A 82 16.99 -10.11 1.41
N LYS A 83 15.88 -9.49 1.83
CA LYS A 83 14.96 -10.06 2.83
C LYS A 83 13.79 -10.80 2.20
N LEU A 84 13.63 -10.69 0.87
CA LEU A 84 12.54 -11.29 0.10
C LEU A 84 13.02 -12.39 -0.84
N GLU A 85 14.29 -12.34 -1.27
CA GLU A 85 14.95 -13.41 -2.01
C GLU A 85 15.77 -14.29 -1.05
N GLY A 86 15.20 -15.42 -0.62
CA GLY A 86 15.96 -16.56 -0.08
C GLY A 86 16.43 -16.48 1.37
N ASN A 87 15.54 -16.75 2.33
CA ASN A 87 15.96 -17.43 3.56
C ASN A 87 15.02 -18.58 3.95
N ASP A 88 14.76 -19.44 2.99
CA ASP A 88 14.25 -20.80 3.15
C ASP A 88 15.40 -21.84 3.19
N SER A 89 16.65 -21.41 3.31
CA SER A 89 17.82 -22.30 3.48
C SER A 89 18.95 -21.69 4.31
N SER A 90 18.65 -21.09 5.47
CA SER A 90 19.57 -20.94 6.63
C SER A 90 18.91 -20.09 7.73
N MET A 91 17.81 -20.58 8.30
CA MET A 91 17.66 -20.48 9.74
C MET A 91 17.64 -21.90 10.30
N SER A 92 18.82 -22.53 10.34
CA SER A 92 19.13 -23.11 11.63
C SER A 92 19.09 -21.92 12.58
N ALA A 93 18.02 -21.80 13.36
CA ALA A 93 18.09 -21.18 14.65
C ALA A 93 19.10 -22.01 15.46
N ASP A 94 20.38 -21.89 15.11
CA ASP A 94 21.45 -22.19 16.02
C ASP A 94 21.34 -21.09 17.06
N LEU A 95 20.48 -21.34 18.05
CA LEU A 95 20.57 -20.67 19.34
C LEU A 95 22.06 -20.62 19.63
N SER A 96 22.61 -19.41 19.67
CA SER A 96 24.01 -19.15 20.03
C SER A 96 24.40 -20.13 21.13
N SER A 97 25.56 -20.78 21.01
CA SER A 97 26.06 -21.75 22.00
C SER A 97 25.88 -21.25 23.44
N VAL A 98 26.04 -19.94 23.65
CA VAL A 98 25.79 -19.24 24.91
C VAL A 98 24.35 -19.39 25.42
N THR A 99 23.34 -19.27 24.56
CA THR A 99 21.92 -19.43 24.91
C THR A 99 21.55 -20.88 25.18
N LYS A 100 22.09 -21.84 24.39
CA LYS A 100 21.89 -23.28 24.62
C LYS A 100 22.47 -23.71 25.96
N GLU A 101 23.69 -23.29 26.27
CA GLU A 101 24.35 -23.63 27.54
C GLU A 101 23.66 -23.01 28.76
N ARG A 102 23.17 -21.78 28.66
CA ARG A 102 22.35 -21.17 29.71
C ARG A 102 21.06 -21.95 29.96
N LEU A 103 20.39 -22.41 28.89
CA LEU A 103 19.17 -23.21 29.02
C LEU A 103 19.44 -24.58 29.66
N LYS A 104 20.55 -25.23 29.25
CA LYS A 104 20.96 -26.53 29.77
C LYS A 104 21.30 -26.47 31.26
N GLU A 105 21.99 -25.40 31.69
CA GLU A 105 22.32 -25.16 33.09
C GLU A 105 21.05 -24.94 33.93
N ALA A 106 20.12 -24.13 33.44
CA ALA A 106 18.85 -23.87 34.12
C ALA A 106 17.99 -25.13 34.28
N LEU A 107 18.01 -26.04 33.30
CA LEU A 107 17.29 -27.32 33.40
C LEU A 107 17.97 -28.31 34.35
N ARG A 108 19.30 -28.26 34.50
CA ARG A 108 20.03 -29.10 35.48
C ARG A 108 19.76 -28.69 36.91
N GLN A 109 19.59 -27.40 37.20
CA GLN A 109 19.25 -26.91 38.55
C GLN A 109 17.82 -27.25 38.99
N ARG A 110 16.94 -27.65 38.06
CA ARG A 110 15.54 -28.01 38.34
C ARG A 110 15.30 -29.53 38.42
N ARG A 111 16.37 -30.34 38.35
CA ARG A 111 16.33 -31.79 38.56
C ARG A 111 17.04 -32.11 39.88
#